data_AF-A0A843CIZ5-F1
#
_entry.id   AF-A0A843CIZ5-F1
#
_cell.length_a   1.000
_cell.length_b   1.000
_cell.length_c   1.000
_cell.angle_alpha   90.00
_cell.angle_beta   90.00
_cell.angle_gamma   90.00
#
_symmetry.space_group_name_H-M   'P 1'
#
loop_
_entity.id
_entity.type
_entity.pdbx_description
1 polymer ?
#
loop_
_entity_poly.entity_id
_entity_poly.type
_entity_poly.pdbx_seq_one_letter_code
_entity_poly.pdbx_strand_id
1 'polypeptide(L)'
;MGSGVKATSKVTFDLTWGNWHSGQKMDMNDVLYSAYFSSEWGSPQTENDKTFDSAYSPQASQSQKTLVGIRPIDDHTIEVYVNYWHFDDSEIAEWAGVWPVMPWEIIAAMEKIVLDGKASFSRTDAQAKDLDWLSLLVPRDTSMVKEILDEFQKTKYAPEALLSFDNTSQYYDSRYESAIKWIENKNHAIISNGPFYLDNYSPEARAITVRSFNDSTYPFEAGHWGKFEKVNLPKITQINIPTQIVLGQQLEVPIRTSDVTQIYYFVSTGAGEEVDIGILDVDQNAAKITLSAAQTQKMTLGGNDLKLYAISDSVLRPDIYTTSIFAVATTQNHTETIIQNSSKTEKTENLGLVSITLGIIIIGIIVYVKKSKTHLQKQH
;
A
#
# COMPACT_ATOMS: atom_id res chain seq x y z
N MET A 1 -16.70 -23.18 7.79
CA MET A 1 -15.57 -24.07 7.44
C MET A 1 -16.05 -25.51 7.49
N GLY A 2 -15.95 -26.25 6.39
CA GLY A 2 -16.26 -27.69 6.40
C GLY A 2 -15.27 -28.47 7.25
N SER A 3 -15.68 -29.65 7.74
CA SER A 3 -14.79 -30.53 8.50
C SER A 3 -13.52 -30.84 7.69
N GLY A 4 -12.35 -30.59 8.28
CA GLY A 4 -11.04 -30.90 7.68
C GLY A 4 -10.39 -29.81 6.81
N VAL A 5 -11.07 -28.67 6.56
CA VAL A 5 -10.46 -27.54 5.84
C VAL A 5 -9.61 -26.71 6.81
N LYS A 6 -8.33 -26.51 6.46
CA LYS A 6 -7.39 -25.66 7.20
C LYS A 6 -7.06 -24.39 6.41
N ALA A 7 -6.78 -23.31 7.12
CA ALA A 7 -6.23 -22.08 6.55
C ALA A 7 -4.79 -21.89 7.02
N THR A 8 -3.97 -21.23 6.21
CA THR A 8 -2.59 -20.87 6.58
C THR A 8 -2.56 -19.84 7.70
N SER A 9 -3.43 -18.83 7.61
CA SER A 9 -3.50 -17.71 8.55
C SER A 9 -4.95 -17.42 8.95
N LYS A 10 -5.12 -16.88 10.15
CA LYS A 10 -6.38 -16.37 10.69
C LYS A 10 -6.17 -14.95 11.19
N VAL A 11 -6.97 -14.03 10.71
CA VAL A 11 -7.00 -12.64 11.19
C VAL A 11 -8.32 -12.41 11.90
N THR A 12 -8.28 -11.78 13.07
CA THR A 12 -9.46 -11.36 13.82
C THR A 12 -9.50 -9.84 13.83
N PHE A 13 -10.57 -9.26 13.29
CA PHE A 13 -10.80 -7.83 13.31
C PHE A 13 -11.84 -7.49 14.37
N ASP A 14 -11.54 -6.47 15.17
CA ASP A 14 -12.50 -5.78 16.05
C ASP A 14 -12.84 -4.43 15.40
N LEU A 15 -14.06 -4.33 14.91
CA LEU A 15 -14.50 -3.25 14.03
C LEU A 15 -15.13 -2.12 14.83
N THR A 16 -14.75 -0.89 14.51
CA THR A 16 -15.39 0.30 15.09
C THR A 16 -16.39 0.88 14.11
N TRP A 17 -17.67 0.85 14.48
CA TRP A 17 -18.75 1.38 13.66
C TRP A 17 -18.91 2.90 13.83
N GLY A 18 -19.20 3.57 12.72
CA GLY A 18 -19.76 4.91 12.68
C GLY A 18 -20.96 4.94 11.73
N ASN A 19 -21.50 6.14 11.50
CA ASN A 19 -22.49 6.33 10.44
C ASN A 19 -21.79 6.48 9.08
N TRP A 20 -22.40 5.93 8.05
CA TRP A 20 -22.18 6.36 6.66
C TRP A 20 -22.50 7.85 6.52
N HIS A 21 -21.94 8.51 5.50
CA HIS A 21 -22.24 9.92 5.21
C HIS A 21 -23.74 10.21 5.02
N SER A 22 -24.51 9.20 4.62
CA SER A 22 -25.98 9.25 4.50
C SER A 22 -26.72 9.21 5.84
N GLY A 23 -26.02 9.10 6.97
CA GLY A 23 -26.57 8.99 8.31
C GLY A 23 -26.97 7.58 8.75
N GLN A 24 -26.89 6.57 7.86
CA GLN A 24 -27.14 5.18 8.25
C GLN A 24 -26.00 4.61 9.07
N LYS A 25 -26.34 3.89 10.12
CA LYS A 25 -25.36 3.17 10.93
C LYS A 25 -24.73 2.04 10.11
N MET A 26 -23.40 1.96 10.12
CA MET A 26 -22.67 0.81 9.59
C MET A 26 -22.92 -0.45 10.46
N ASP A 27 -22.89 -1.62 9.83
CA ASP A 27 -22.95 -2.90 10.52
C ASP A 27 -22.22 -4.03 9.78
N MET A 28 -22.32 -5.25 10.31
CA MET A 28 -21.69 -6.45 9.73
C MET A 28 -22.22 -6.79 8.33
N ASN A 29 -23.46 -6.40 7.96
CA ASN A 29 -23.98 -6.65 6.62
C ASN A 29 -23.21 -5.87 5.57
N ASP A 30 -22.73 -4.66 5.88
CA ASP A 30 -21.87 -3.89 4.98
C ASP A 30 -20.56 -4.63 4.65
N VAL A 31 -19.93 -5.24 5.68
CA VAL A 31 -18.70 -6.05 5.53
C VAL A 31 -18.98 -7.31 4.71
N LEU A 32 -20.06 -8.02 5.05
CA LEU A 32 -20.43 -9.27 4.41
C LEU A 32 -20.80 -9.08 2.94
N TYR A 33 -21.48 -7.99 2.59
CA TYR A 33 -21.78 -7.67 1.20
C TYR A 33 -20.51 -7.30 0.43
N SER A 34 -19.58 -6.56 1.03
CA SER A 34 -18.28 -6.27 0.41
C SER A 34 -17.50 -7.55 0.11
N ALA A 35 -17.50 -8.50 1.05
CA ALA A 35 -16.90 -9.81 0.85
C ALA A 35 -17.60 -10.63 -0.23
N TYR A 36 -18.94 -10.64 -0.24
CA TYR A 36 -19.74 -11.25 -1.31
C TYR A 36 -19.36 -10.68 -2.67
N PHE A 37 -19.38 -9.36 -2.81
CA PHE A 37 -19.12 -8.68 -4.07
C PHE A 37 -17.72 -9.03 -4.61
N SER A 38 -16.70 -9.01 -3.74
CA SER A 38 -15.35 -9.47 -4.12
C SER A 38 -15.29 -10.95 -4.49
N SER A 39 -16.05 -11.81 -3.80
CA SER A 39 -16.08 -13.25 -4.06
C SER A 39 -16.75 -13.55 -5.40
N GLU A 40 -17.92 -12.99 -5.64
CA GLU A 40 -18.74 -13.16 -6.84
C GLU A 40 -17.97 -12.69 -8.08
N TRP A 41 -17.53 -11.43 -8.08
CA TRP A 41 -16.85 -10.81 -9.23
C TRP A 41 -15.38 -11.23 -9.39
N GLY A 42 -14.81 -11.92 -8.40
CA GLY A 42 -13.47 -12.50 -8.44
C GLY A 42 -13.47 -14.01 -8.76
N SER A 43 -14.65 -14.64 -8.79
CA SER A 43 -14.77 -16.08 -9.01
C SER A 43 -14.42 -16.46 -10.47
N PRO A 44 -13.99 -17.72 -10.70
CA PRO A 44 -13.81 -18.23 -12.06
C PRO A 44 -15.15 -18.20 -12.81
N GLN A 45 -15.17 -17.50 -13.94
CA GLN A 45 -16.35 -17.36 -14.80
C GLN A 45 -16.92 -18.72 -15.20
N THR A 46 -18.24 -18.89 -15.01
CA THR A 46 -18.99 -20.05 -15.51
C THR A 46 -19.74 -19.73 -16.80
N GLU A 47 -20.33 -20.74 -17.44
CA GLU A 47 -21.16 -20.54 -18.63
C GLU A 47 -22.36 -19.64 -18.30
N ASN A 48 -22.50 -18.51 -19.00
CA ASN A 48 -23.52 -17.46 -18.78
C ASN A 48 -23.30 -16.55 -17.56
N ASP A 49 -22.12 -16.57 -16.96
CA ASP A 49 -21.77 -15.62 -15.92
C ASP A 49 -21.69 -14.18 -16.48
N LYS A 50 -22.26 -13.24 -15.72
CA LYS A 50 -22.30 -11.81 -16.03
C LYS A 50 -21.49 -10.96 -15.05
N THR A 51 -20.95 -11.55 -13.97
CA THR A 51 -20.22 -10.85 -12.90
C THR A 51 -18.74 -10.73 -13.24
N PHE A 52 -18.45 -10.11 -14.38
CA PHE A 52 -17.09 -9.83 -14.83
C PHE A 52 -16.89 -8.37 -15.21
N ASP A 53 -15.88 -7.76 -14.60
CA ASP A 53 -15.34 -6.48 -15.00
C ASP A 53 -13.82 -6.61 -15.25
N SER A 54 -13.40 -6.25 -16.45
CA SER A 54 -12.01 -6.42 -16.89
C SER A 54 -10.95 -5.66 -16.07
N ALA A 55 -11.34 -4.64 -15.29
CA ALA A 55 -10.43 -3.86 -14.46
C ALA A 55 -10.49 -4.24 -12.97
N TYR A 56 -11.55 -4.92 -12.52
CA TYR A 56 -11.77 -5.29 -11.12
C TYR A 56 -11.59 -6.79 -10.86
N SER A 57 -12.18 -7.65 -11.70
CA SER A 57 -12.19 -9.09 -11.51
C SER A 57 -10.79 -9.72 -11.38
N PRO A 58 -9.74 -9.29 -12.13
CA PRO A 58 -8.39 -9.84 -11.96
C PRO A 58 -7.81 -9.64 -10.56
N GLN A 59 -8.09 -8.50 -9.92
CA GLN A 59 -7.64 -8.16 -8.57
C GLN A 59 -8.46 -8.92 -7.54
N ALA A 60 -9.78 -8.90 -7.65
CA ALA A 60 -10.68 -9.64 -6.78
C ALA A 60 -10.38 -11.15 -6.79
N SER A 61 -10.01 -11.70 -7.95
CA SER A 61 -9.62 -13.11 -8.11
C SER A 61 -8.37 -13.50 -7.32
N GLN A 62 -7.45 -12.56 -7.08
CA GLN A 62 -6.26 -12.84 -6.25
C GLN A 62 -6.66 -13.07 -4.80
N SER A 63 -7.46 -12.18 -4.24
CA SER A 63 -8.00 -12.31 -2.88
C SER A 63 -8.85 -13.57 -2.76
N GLN A 64 -9.75 -13.81 -3.71
CA GLN A 64 -10.68 -14.93 -3.70
C GLN A 64 -10.00 -16.31 -3.73
N LYS A 65 -8.89 -16.46 -4.46
CA LYS A 65 -8.12 -17.73 -4.47
C LYS A 65 -7.54 -18.11 -3.12
N THR A 66 -7.29 -17.11 -2.27
CA THR A 66 -6.71 -17.32 -0.94
C THR A 66 -7.76 -17.38 0.15
N LEU A 67 -8.95 -16.80 -0.06
CA LEU A 67 -10.01 -16.79 0.93
C LEU A 67 -10.53 -18.20 1.20
N VAL A 68 -10.45 -18.64 2.46
CA VAL A 68 -10.94 -19.94 2.90
C VAL A 68 -12.30 -19.80 3.58
N GLY A 69 -12.51 -18.70 4.29
CA GLY A 69 -13.80 -18.39 4.89
C GLY A 69 -13.81 -17.14 5.75
N ILE A 70 -15.01 -16.67 6.02
CA ILE A 70 -15.30 -15.52 6.88
C ILE A 70 -16.28 -15.99 7.94
N ARG A 71 -16.05 -15.57 9.18
CA ARG A 71 -16.89 -15.94 10.33
C ARG A 71 -17.14 -14.71 11.20
N PRO A 72 -18.32 -14.07 11.08
CA PRO A 72 -18.80 -13.16 12.11
C PRO A 72 -18.86 -13.89 13.45
N ILE A 73 -18.32 -13.28 14.49
CA ILE A 73 -18.31 -13.82 15.86
C ILE A 73 -19.42 -13.15 16.69
N ASP A 74 -19.58 -11.84 16.51
CA ASP A 74 -20.60 -10.99 17.11
C ASP A 74 -20.82 -9.75 16.22
N ASP A 75 -21.47 -8.71 16.77
CA ASP A 75 -21.86 -7.49 16.06
C ASP A 75 -20.69 -6.65 15.52
N HIS A 76 -19.48 -6.81 16.06
CA HIS A 76 -18.30 -6.02 15.67
C HIS A 76 -17.02 -6.85 15.49
N THR A 77 -17.05 -8.14 15.80
CA THR A 77 -15.90 -9.03 15.66
C THR A 77 -16.07 -9.99 14.50
N ILE A 78 -15.07 -10.05 13.63
CA ILE A 78 -15.05 -10.96 12.48
C ILE A 78 -13.71 -11.66 12.35
N GLU A 79 -13.75 -12.95 12.01
CA GLU A 79 -12.56 -13.71 11.64
C GLU A 79 -12.52 -13.97 10.15
N VAL A 80 -11.35 -13.74 9.55
CA VAL A 80 -11.07 -14.02 8.15
C VAL A 80 -9.94 -15.05 8.07
N TYR A 81 -10.19 -16.11 7.32
CA TYR A 81 -9.31 -17.26 7.17
C TYR A 81 -8.76 -17.27 5.75
N VAL A 82 -7.43 -17.19 5.60
CA VAL A 82 -6.76 -17.08 4.30
C VAL A 82 -5.62 -18.09 4.15
N ASN A 83 -5.43 -18.59 2.93
CA ASN A 83 -4.26 -19.35 2.50
C ASN A 83 -3.15 -18.41 2.02
N TYR A 84 -2.78 -17.44 2.87
CA TYR A 84 -1.73 -16.46 2.64
C TYR A 84 -0.81 -16.40 3.84
N TRP A 85 0.50 -16.29 3.61
CA TRP A 85 1.52 -16.14 4.64
C TRP A 85 2.53 -15.09 4.21
N HIS A 86 2.96 -14.29 5.18
CA HIS A 86 4.03 -13.33 5.05
C HIS A 86 4.85 -13.32 6.36
N PHE A 87 6.10 -12.87 6.32
CA PHE A 87 6.93 -12.79 7.53
C PHE A 87 6.55 -11.60 8.43
N ASP A 88 5.87 -10.61 7.85
CA ASP A 88 5.26 -9.47 8.55
C ASP A 88 3.76 -9.73 8.72
N ASP A 89 3.30 -9.82 9.96
CA ASP A 89 1.90 -10.06 10.31
C ASP A 89 0.97 -8.93 9.81
N SER A 90 1.51 -7.72 9.61
CA SER A 90 0.77 -6.56 9.09
C SER A 90 0.32 -6.79 7.64
N GLU A 91 1.15 -7.44 6.84
CA GLU A 91 0.83 -7.82 5.46
C GLU A 91 -0.24 -8.92 5.42
N ILE A 92 -0.21 -9.86 6.39
CA ILE A 92 -1.27 -10.86 6.54
C ILE A 92 -2.59 -10.18 6.92
N ALA A 93 -2.54 -9.20 7.82
CA ALA A 93 -3.72 -8.44 8.25
C ALA A 93 -4.30 -7.60 7.11
N GLU A 94 -3.48 -6.90 6.32
CA GLU A 94 -3.92 -6.16 5.14
C GLU A 94 -4.55 -7.08 4.09
N TRP A 95 -3.90 -8.22 3.79
CA TRP A 95 -4.39 -9.19 2.82
C TRP A 95 -5.77 -9.77 3.17
N ALA A 96 -6.04 -9.96 4.46
CA ALA A 96 -7.32 -10.46 4.97
C ALA A 96 -8.38 -9.35 5.15
N GLY A 97 -8.07 -8.10 4.80
CA GLY A 97 -8.95 -6.95 4.97
C GLY A 97 -10.25 -7.06 4.17
N VAL A 98 -11.38 -6.84 4.84
CA VAL A 98 -12.74 -6.90 4.26
C VAL A 98 -13.55 -5.60 4.51
N TRP A 99 -12.87 -4.51 4.82
CA TRP A 99 -13.52 -3.26 5.24
C TRP A 99 -14.33 -2.62 4.11
N PRO A 100 -15.63 -2.29 4.33
CA PRO A 100 -16.47 -1.67 3.32
C PRO A 100 -16.16 -0.17 3.17
N VAL A 101 -16.05 0.28 1.92
CA VAL A 101 -15.80 1.69 1.58
C VAL A 101 -17.06 2.45 1.15
N MET A 102 -18.17 1.73 0.99
CA MET A 102 -19.46 2.21 0.50
C MET A 102 -20.59 1.35 1.10
N PRO A 103 -21.80 1.91 1.35
CA PRO A 103 -22.95 1.13 1.80
C PRO A 103 -23.32 0.02 0.82
N TRP A 104 -23.68 -1.15 1.34
CA TRP A 104 -24.02 -2.30 0.50
C TRP A 104 -25.16 -2.01 -0.49
N GLU A 105 -26.13 -1.18 -0.12
CA GLU A 105 -27.28 -0.85 -0.95
C GLU A 105 -26.90 -0.08 -2.22
N ILE A 106 -25.84 0.72 -2.17
CA ILE A 106 -25.32 1.40 -3.36
C ILE A 106 -24.61 0.40 -4.27
N ILE A 107 -23.79 -0.51 -3.71
CA ILE A 107 -23.11 -1.55 -4.47
C ILE A 107 -24.14 -2.46 -5.16
N ALA A 108 -25.18 -2.90 -4.44
CA ALA A 108 -26.27 -3.72 -4.98
C ALA A 108 -27.01 -3.01 -6.12
N ALA A 109 -27.27 -1.72 -5.99
CA ALA A 109 -27.91 -0.94 -7.05
C ALA A 109 -27.02 -0.83 -8.30
N MET A 110 -25.72 -0.57 -8.11
CA MET A 110 -24.76 -0.54 -9.21
C MET A 110 -24.64 -1.91 -9.90
N GLU A 111 -24.56 -2.98 -9.12
CA GLU A 111 -24.49 -4.36 -9.61
C GLU A 111 -25.71 -4.69 -10.47
N LYS A 112 -26.92 -4.34 -10.02
CA LYS A 112 -28.14 -4.52 -10.81
C LYS A 112 -28.11 -3.77 -12.15
N ILE A 113 -27.63 -2.53 -12.17
CA ILE A 113 -27.48 -1.72 -13.40
C ILE A 113 -26.55 -2.43 -14.40
N VAL A 114 -25.43 -2.97 -13.90
CA VAL A 114 -24.43 -3.64 -14.74
C VAL A 114 -24.95 -4.99 -15.24
N LEU A 115 -25.61 -5.79 -14.39
CA LEU A 115 -26.20 -7.07 -14.77
C LEU A 115 -27.35 -6.94 -15.78
N ASP A 116 -28.06 -5.81 -15.74
CA ASP A 116 -29.08 -5.43 -16.74
C ASP A 116 -28.47 -4.91 -18.05
N GLY A 117 -27.14 -4.76 -18.13
CA GLY A 117 -26.43 -4.28 -19.32
C GLY A 117 -26.64 -2.80 -19.61
N LYS A 118 -27.00 -1.99 -18.59
CA LYS A 118 -27.25 -0.54 -18.76
C LYS A 118 -25.97 0.29 -18.67
N ALA A 119 -24.95 -0.20 -17.97
CA ALA A 119 -23.64 0.45 -17.82
C ALA A 119 -22.57 -0.59 -17.42
N SER A 120 -21.31 -0.16 -17.35
CA SER A 120 -20.18 -0.96 -16.83
C SER A 120 -19.56 -0.31 -15.58
N PHE A 121 -18.99 -1.12 -14.69
CA PHE A 121 -18.32 -0.66 -13.46
C PHE A 121 -17.05 0.13 -13.74
N SER A 122 -16.24 -0.32 -14.71
CA SER A 122 -14.97 0.32 -15.06
C SER A 122 -15.00 0.92 -16.46
N ARG A 123 -14.12 1.91 -16.66
CA ARG A 123 -13.89 2.52 -17.98
C ARG A 123 -13.39 1.50 -19.02
N THR A 124 -12.56 0.54 -18.60
CA THR A 124 -12.02 -0.50 -19.48
C THR A 124 -13.13 -1.41 -19.97
N ASP A 125 -14.00 -1.86 -19.07
CA ASP A 125 -15.12 -2.74 -19.38
C ASP A 125 -16.20 -2.01 -20.21
N ALA A 126 -16.47 -0.74 -19.88
CA ALA A 126 -17.35 0.14 -20.66
C ALA A 126 -16.90 0.22 -22.13
N GLN A 127 -15.60 0.44 -22.37
CA GLN A 127 -15.03 0.46 -23.71
C GLN A 127 -15.14 -0.90 -24.42
N ALA A 128 -14.94 -2.00 -23.69
CA ALA A 128 -14.99 -3.35 -24.27
C ALA A 128 -16.42 -3.78 -24.65
N LYS A 129 -17.43 -3.35 -23.87
CA LYS A 129 -18.85 -3.71 -24.05
C LYS A 129 -19.64 -2.67 -24.86
N ASP A 130 -19.02 -1.56 -25.26
CA ASP A 130 -19.68 -0.40 -25.88
C ASP A 130 -20.84 0.15 -25.02
N LEU A 131 -20.58 0.25 -23.72
CA LEU A 131 -21.51 0.76 -22.71
C LEU A 131 -20.96 2.03 -22.06
N ASP A 132 -21.84 2.78 -21.39
CA ASP A 132 -21.42 3.89 -20.55
C ASP A 132 -20.70 3.41 -19.28
N TRP A 133 -19.68 4.15 -18.84
CA TRP A 133 -19.05 3.93 -17.56
C TRP A 133 -19.92 4.53 -16.45
N LEU A 134 -20.40 3.69 -15.53
CA LEU A 134 -21.27 4.11 -14.43
C LEU A 134 -20.55 5.08 -13.49
N SER A 135 -21.08 6.28 -13.35
CA SER A 135 -20.57 7.29 -12.41
C SER A 135 -21.55 7.60 -11.29
N LEU A 136 -21.09 7.50 -10.04
CA LEU A 136 -21.88 7.96 -8.88
C LEU A 136 -21.90 9.49 -8.71
N LEU A 137 -21.29 10.23 -9.64
CA LEU A 137 -21.24 11.71 -9.64
C LEU A 137 -22.14 12.34 -10.70
N VAL A 138 -22.37 11.65 -11.82
CA VAL A 138 -23.04 12.23 -12.98
C VAL A 138 -24.56 12.11 -12.78
N PRO A 139 -25.35 13.21 -12.86
CA PRO A 139 -26.78 13.20 -12.56
C PRO A 139 -27.61 12.14 -13.31
N ARG A 140 -27.26 11.86 -14.57
CA ARG A 140 -27.90 10.81 -15.38
C ARG A 140 -27.73 9.43 -14.72
N ASP A 141 -26.51 9.11 -14.33
CA ASP A 141 -26.14 7.81 -13.78
C ASP A 141 -26.65 7.65 -12.35
N THR A 142 -26.60 8.74 -11.56
CA THR A 142 -27.14 8.76 -10.21
C THR A 142 -28.67 8.62 -10.19
N SER A 143 -29.35 9.09 -11.24
CA SER A 143 -30.78 8.84 -11.44
C SER A 143 -31.07 7.36 -11.65
N MET A 144 -30.24 6.65 -12.43
CA MET A 144 -30.39 5.19 -12.58
C MET A 144 -30.19 4.46 -11.24
N VAL A 145 -29.20 4.87 -10.44
CA VAL A 145 -28.98 4.30 -9.09
C VAL A 145 -30.22 4.53 -8.22
N LYS A 146 -30.77 5.75 -8.21
CA LYS A 146 -32.00 6.07 -7.47
C LYS A 146 -33.18 5.24 -7.93
N GLU A 147 -33.37 5.06 -9.24
CA GLU A 147 -34.46 4.24 -9.79
C GLU A 147 -34.40 2.79 -9.30
N ILE A 148 -33.20 2.19 -9.26
CA ILE A 148 -33.01 0.85 -8.71
C ILE A 148 -33.30 0.80 -7.21
N LEU A 149 -32.86 1.80 -6.43
CA LEU A 149 -33.17 1.87 -5.01
C LEU A 149 -34.68 2.02 -4.76
N ASP A 150 -35.37 2.83 -5.56
CA ASP A 150 -36.83 2.96 -5.55
C ASP A 150 -37.53 1.63 -5.89
N GLU A 151 -36.98 0.87 -6.86
CA GLU A 151 -37.45 -0.47 -7.20
C GLU A 151 -37.25 -1.45 -6.04
N PHE A 152 -36.06 -1.47 -5.42
CA PHE A 152 -35.75 -2.30 -4.28
C PHE A 152 -36.70 -2.04 -3.11
N GLN A 153 -36.98 -0.77 -2.80
CA GLN A 153 -37.91 -0.40 -1.74
C GLN A 153 -39.36 -0.83 -2.06
N LYS A 154 -39.83 -0.65 -3.31
CA LYS A 154 -41.18 -1.05 -3.73
C LYS A 154 -41.38 -2.56 -3.70
N THR A 155 -40.36 -3.31 -4.09
CA THR A 155 -40.40 -4.78 -4.20
C THR A 155 -39.99 -5.49 -2.92
N LYS A 156 -39.56 -4.74 -1.89
CA LYS A 156 -38.99 -5.30 -0.65
C LYS A 156 -37.80 -6.23 -0.93
N TYR A 157 -36.97 -5.81 -1.89
CA TYR A 157 -35.79 -6.56 -2.29
C TYR A 157 -34.83 -6.74 -1.11
N ALA A 158 -34.41 -7.97 -0.91
CA ALA A 158 -33.34 -8.36 0.01
C ALA A 158 -32.28 -9.13 -0.79
N PRO A 159 -31.01 -8.68 -0.82
CA PRO A 159 -29.99 -9.37 -1.59
C PRO A 159 -29.75 -10.79 -1.07
N GLU A 160 -29.55 -11.75 -1.97
CA GLU A 160 -29.33 -13.16 -1.61
C GLU A 160 -28.18 -13.34 -0.63
N ALA A 161 -27.11 -12.56 -0.81
CA ALA A 161 -25.94 -12.54 0.07
C ALA A 161 -26.25 -12.19 1.54
N LEU A 162 -27.38 -11.51 1.80
CA LEU A 162 -27.77 -11.05 3.13
C LEU A 162 -28.97 -11.81 3.73
N LEU A 163 -29.59 -12.73 2.97
CA LEU A 163 -30.79 -13.45 3.42
C LEU A 163 -30.54 -14.35 4.64
N SER A 164 -29.31 -14.81 4.84
CA SER A 164 -28.96 -15.74 5.93
C SER A 164 -28.77 -15.08 7.30
N PHE A 165 -28.95 -13.75 7.40
CA PHE A 165 -28.65 -12.97 8.62
C PHE A 165 -29.90 -12.41 9.34
N ASP A 166 -31.09 -12.97 9.07
CA ASP A 166 -32.35 -12.65 9.75
C ASP A 166 -32.71 -11.14 9.81
N ASN A 167 -32.24 -10.37 8.82
CA ASN A 167 -32.55 -8.95 8.68
C ASN A 167 -34.05 -8.71 8.45
N THR A 168 -34.60 -7.68 9.08
CA THR A 168 -36.02 -7.33 8.92
C THR A 168 -36.27 -6.56 7.61
N SER A 169 -37.50 -6.60 7.08
CA SER A 169 -37.88 -5.73 5.95
C SER A 169 -37.62 -4.25 6.26
N GLN A 170 -37.86 -3.82 7.50
CA GLN A 170 -37.65 -2.44 7.94
C GLN A 170 -36.18 -2.03 7.90
N TYR A 171 -35.26 -2.98 8.16
CA TYR A 171 -33.82 -2.74 8.01
C TYR A 171 -33.51 -2.33 6.56
N TYR A 172 -33.86 -3.17 5.59
CA TYR A 172 -33.63 -2.88 4.16
C TYR A 172 -34.29 -1.58 3.70
N ASP A 173 -35.57 -1.38 4.07
CA ASP A 173 -36.31 -0.16 3.73
C ASP A 173 -35.61 1.11 4.22
N SER A 174 -35.07 1.10 5.44
CA SER A 174 -34.37 2.26 6.01
C SER A 174 -33.05 2.57 5.30
N ARG A 175 -32.33 1.53 4.86
CA ARG A 175 -31.09 1.68 4.08
C ARG A 175 -31.38 2.34 2.73
N TYR A 176 -32.35 1.82 1.98
CA TYR A 176 -32.78 2.39 0.70
C TYR A 176 -33.27 3.84 0.85
N GLU A 177 -34.11 4.12 1.85
CA GLU A 177 -34.65 5.46 2.08
C GLU A 177 -33.53 6.48 2.34
N SER A 178 -32.50 6.12 3.11
CA SER A 178 -31.37 7.02 3.38
C SER A 178 -30.52 7.28 2.14
N ALA A 179 -30.27 6.25 1.33
CA ALA A 179 -29.54 6.38 0.09
C ALA A 179 -30.28 7.27 -0.92
N ILE A 180 -31.61 7.08 -1.05
CA ILE A 180 -32.46 7.91 -1.90
C ILE A 180 -32.44 9.37 -1.44
N LYS A 181 -32.65 9.63 -0.15
CA LYS A 181 -32.59 11.00 0.42
C LYS A 181 -31.23 11.65 0.21
N TRP A 182 -30.15 10.88 0.32
CA TRP A 182 -28.82 11.40 0.03
C TRP A 182 -28.69 11.86 -1.41
N ILE A 183 -29.11 11.02 -2.38
CA ILE A 183 -29.08 11.36 -3.80
C ILE A 183 -29.93 12.60 -4.09
N GLU A 184 -31.12 12.69 -3.50
CA GLU A 184 -32.02 13.85 -3.67
C GLU A 184 -31.41 15.14 -3.11
N ASN A 185 -30.71 15.06 -1.96
CA ASN A 185 -30.13 16.23 -1.29
C ASN A 185 -28.79 16.68 -1.87
N LYS A 186 -27.96 15.73 -2.32
CA LYS A 186 -26.58 15.97 -2.77
C LYS A 186 -26.41 15.93 -4.29
N ASN A 187 -27.44 15.46 -5.01
CA ASN A 187 -27.41 15.25 -6.45
C ASN A 187 -26.28 14.31 -6.92
N HIS A 188 -25.85 13.40 -6.03
CA HIS A 188 -24.89 12.34 -6.34
C HIS A 188 -25.09 11.14 -5.42
N ALA A 189 -24.57 9.97 -5.82
CA ALA A 189 -24.70 8.71 -5.09
C ALA A 189 -23.44 8.32 -4.30
N ILE A 190 -22.40 9.16 -4.27
CA ILE A 190 -21.22 8.91 -3.42
C ILE A 190 -21.60 9.00 -1.94
N ILE A 191 -21.58 7.85 -1.26
CA ILE A 191 -21.69 7.72 0.20
C ILE A 191 -20.49 6.90 0.67
N SER A 192 -19.77 7.38 1.69
CA SER A 192 -18.63 6.69 2.28
C SER A 192 -18.59 6.92 3.80
N ASN A 193 -17.49 6.56 4.46
CA ASN A 193 -17.32 6.55 5.93
C ASN A 193 -16.05 7.29 6.38
N GLY A 194 -15.45 8.10 5.51
CA GLY A 194 -14.27 8.90 5.83
C GLY A 194 -14.55 10.17 6.66
N PRO A 195 -13.50 10.88 7.12
CA PRO A 195 -13.63 12.12 7.90
C PRO A 195 -14.14 13.31 7.08
N PHE A 196 -14.24 13.17 5.75
CA PHE A 196 -14.81 14.15 4.85
C PHE A 196 -15.79 13.47 3.91
N TYR A 197 -16.83 14.20 3.52
CA TYR A 197 -17.81 13.75 2.54
C TYR A 197 -17.86 14.71 1.36
N LEU A 198 -18.27 14.20 0.20
CA LEU A 198 -18.55 15.02 -0.97
C LEU A 198 -19.86 15.79 -0.75
N ASP A 199 -19.78 17.12 -0.70
CA ASP A 199 -20.95 17.97 -0.46
C ASP A 199 -21.61 18.44 -1.75
N ASN A 200 -20.81 18.74 -2.77
CA ASN A 200 -21.30 19.18 -4.06
C ASN A 200 -20.30 18.89 -5.17
N TYR A 201 -20.83 18.58 -6.36
CA TYR A 201 -20.07 18.42 -7.59
C TYR A 201 -20.70 19.31 -8.68
N SER A 202 -19.92 20.27 -9.20
CA SER A 202 -20.34 21.11 -10.33
C SER A 202 -19.33 20.98 -11.47
N PRO A 203 -19.62 20.17 -12.50
CA PRO A 203 -18.83 20.09 -13.72
C PRO A 203 -18.67 21.44 -14.43
N GLU A 204 -19.72 22.25 -14.45
CA GLU A 204 -19.78 23.53 -15.15
C GLU A 204 -18.82 24.55 -14.52
N ALA A 205 -18.78 24.58 -13.18
CA ALA A 205 -17.85 25.39 -12.41
C ALA A 205 -16.46 24.74 -12.27
N ARG A 206 -16.28 23.50 -12.74
CA ARG A 206 -15.09 22.66 -12.53
C ARG A 206 -14.68 22.58 -11.06
N ALA A 207 -15.66 22.45 -10.17
CA ALA A 207 -15.47 22.52 -8.73
C ALA A 207 -16.05 21.29 -8.03
N ILE A 208 -15.31 20.79 -7.05
CA ILE A 208 -15.73 19.77 -6.09
C ILE A 208 -15.65 20.42 -4.71
N THR A 209 -16.74 20.36 -3.95
CA THR A 209 -16.77 20.82 -2.56
C THR A 209 -16.83 19.62 -1.64
N VAL A 210 -15.86 19.52 -0.73
CA VAL A 210 -15.84 18.54 0.36
C VAL A 210 -16.04 19.24 1.69
N ARG A 211 -16.68 18.57 2.63
CA ARG A 211 -16.89 19.09 4.00
C ARG A 211 -16.49 18.03 5.02
N SER A 212 -16.10 18.49 6.21
CA SER A 212 -15.81 17.58 7.32
C SER A 212 -17.10 16.86 7.75
N PHE A 213 -16.98 15.57 8.01
CA PHE A 213 -18.06 14.75 8.53
C PHE A 213 -18.08 14.83 10.05
N ASN A 214 -18.73 15.87 10.58
CA ASN A 214 -18.81 16.15 12.01
C ASN A 214 -19.96 15.37 12.69
N ASP A 215 -20.07 14.07 12.41
CA ASP A 215 -21.03 13.19 13.04
C ASP A 215 -20.48 12.67 14.37
N SER A 216 -21.30 12.64 15.43
CA SER A 216 -20.88 12.22 16.76
C SER A 216 -20.50 10.73 16.86
N THR A 217 -20.86 9.93 15.86
CA THR A 217 -20.50 8.50 15.76
C THR A 217 -19.18 8.28 15.03
N TYR A 218 -18.58 9.32 14.41
CA TYR A 218 -17.29 9.16 13.75
C TYR A 218 -16.19 8.89 14.80
N PRO A 219 -15.42 7.79 14.67
CA PRO A 219 -14.60 7.28 15.78
C PRO A 219 -13.31 8.05 16.04
N PHE A 220 -12.90 8.96 15.14
CA PHE A 220 -11.60 9.62 15.23
C PHE A 220 -11.74 11.14 15.29
N GLU A 221 -11.22 11.74 16.35
CA GLU A 221 -11.13 13.19 16.44
C GLU A 221 -10.06 13.77 15.51
N ALA A 222 -10.15 15.07 15.23
CA ALA A 222 -9.12 15.79 14.51
C ALA A 222 -7.75 15.62 15.21
N GLY A 223 -6.73 15.21 14.47
CA GLY A 223 -5.39 14.97 15.01
C GLY A 223 -5.16 13.57 15.57
N HIS A 224 -6.12 12.64 15.50
CA HIS A 224 -5.95 11.24 15.93
C HIS A 224 -4.66 10.59 15.37
N TRP A 225 -4.33 10.89 14.12
CA TRP A 225 -3.15 10.37 13.41
C TRP A 225 -1.87 11.20 13.58
N GLY A 226 -1.89 12.24 14.42
CA GLY A 226 -0.78 13.19 14.60
C GLY A 226 0.53 12.54 15.05
N LYS A 227 0.47 11.36 15.69
CA LYS A 227 1.66 10.57 16.06
C LYS A 227 2.52 10.17 14.86
N PHE A 228 1.93 10.07 13.66
CA PHE A 228 2.63 9.70 12.43
C PHE A 228 3.22 10.89 11.68
N GLU A 229 2.92 12.13 12.08
CA GLU A 229 3.48 13.34 11.45
C GLU A 229 4.98 13.48 11.73
N LYS A 230 5.43 13.00 12.89
CA LYS A 230 6.83 13.03 13.31
C LYS A 230 7.45 11.67 13.09
N VAL A 231 8.10 11.51 11.95
CA VAL A 231 8.81 10.29 11.58
C VAL A 231 10.27 10.38 12.02
N ASN A 232 10.69 9.46 12.88
CA ASN A 232 12.10 9.26 13.20
C ASN A 232 12.73 8.38 12.12
N LEU A 233 13.54 8.99 11.25
CA LEU A 233 14.24 8.25 10.21
C LEU A 233 15.53 7.65 10.78
N PRO A 234 15.85 6.37 10.47
CA PRO A 234 17.15 5.81 10.80
C PRO A 234 18.23 6.70 10.23
N LYS A 235 19.31 6.89 10.97
CA LYS A 235 20.49 7.62 10.50
C LYS A 235 21.76 6.98 10.98
N ILE A 236 22.77 6.99 10.12
CA ILE A 236 24.14 6.73 10.50
C ILE A 236 24.78 8.07 10.86
N THR A 237 25.09 8.25 12.14
CA THR A 237 25.58 9.53 12.68
C THR A 237 27.10 9.63 12.64
N GLN A 238 27.80 8.49 12.75
CA GLN A 238 29.25 8.44 12.69
C GLN A 238 29.74 7.06 12.27
N ILE A 239 30.82 7.01 11.50
CA ILE A 239 31.52 5.77 11.16
C ILE A 239 33.02 6.02 11.31
N ASN A 240 33.68 5.15 12.07
CA ASN A 240 35.12 5.25 12.32
C ASN A 240 35.86 4.23 11.47
N ILE A 241 36.28 4.65 10.28
CA ILE A 241 37.08 3.83 9.35
C ILE A 241 38.52 4.33 9.38
N PRO A 242 39.52 3.44 9.54
CA PRO A 242 40.92 3.81 9.36
C PRO A 242 41.18 4.37 7.96
N THR A 243 42.07 5.38 7.86
CA THR A 243 42.46 5.97 6.57
C THR A 243 43.16 4.97 5.63
N GLN A 244 43.83 3.98 6.21
CA GLN A 244 44.44 2.86 5.50
C GLN A 244 44.34 1.58 6.35
N ILE A 245 44.24 0.44 5.69
CA ILE A 245 44.33 -0.89 6.32
C ILE A 245 45.43 -1.72 5.67
N VAL A 246 46.00 -2.67 6.40
CA VAL A 246 46.95 -3.64 5.84
C VAL A 246 46.20 -4.94 5.53
N LEU A 247 46.36 -5.46 4.31
CA LEU A 247 45.76 -6.74 3.91
C LEU A 247 46.21 -7.86 4.87
N GLY A 248 45.28 -8.75 5.23
CA GLY A 248 45.58 -9.85 6.15
C GLY A 248 45.60 -9.46 7.63
N GLN A 249 45.22 -8.23 7.97
CA GLN A 249 44.97 -7.82 9.37
C GLN A 249 43.48 -7.72 9.66
N GLN A 250 43.10 -7.92 10.92
CA GLN A 250 41.73 -7.70 11.37
C GLN A 250 41.36 -6.22 11.27
N LEU A 251 40.17 -5.93 10.77
CA LEU A 251 39.61 -4.58 10.71
C LEU A 251 38.36 -4.51 11.59
N GLU A 252 38.30 -3.49 12.44
CA GLU A 252 37.09 -3.13 13.17
C GLU A 252 36.62 -1.74 12.72
N VAL A 253 35.33 -1.61 12.40
CA VAL A 253 34.70 -0.35 12.01
C VAL A 253 33.53 -0.08 12.96
N PRO A 254 33.73 0.71 14.02
CA PRO A 254 32.66 1.18 14.88
C PRO A 254 31.72 2.14 14.14
N ILE A 255 30.41 1.97 14.35
CA ILE A 255 29.34 2.76 13.77
C ILE A 255 28.46 3.29 14.89
N ARG A 256 28.06 4.57 14.80
CA ARG A 256 27.03 5.18 15.63
C ARG A 256 25.82 5.54 14.77
N THR A 257 24.66 5.40 15.36
CA THR A 257 23.38 5.58 14.68
C THR A 257 22.39 6.38 15.52
N SER A 258 21.23 6.67 14.95
CA SER A 258 20.02 7.07 15.68
C SER A 258 18.81 6.45 15.00
N ASP A 259 17.86 5.91 15.78
CA ASP A 259 16.62 5.32 15.27
C ASP A 259 16.84 4.13 14.31
N VAL A 260 17.95 3.40 14.48
CA VAL A 260 18.33 2.22 13.67
C VAL A 260 18.20 0.96 14.52
N THR A 261 17.57 -0.08 13.98
CA THR A 261 17.48 -1.41 14.61
C THR A 261 18.57 -2.34 14.07
N GLN A 262 18.84 -2.30 12.76
CA GLN A 262 19.86 -3.14 12.13
C GLN A 262 20.66 -2.41 11.05
N ILE A 263 21.88 -2.88 10.79
CA ILE A 263 22.73 -2.41 9.69
C ILE A 263 23.09 -3.59 8.80
N TYR A 264 22.75 -3.47 7.52
CA TYR A 264 23.23 -4.38 6.48
C TYR A 264 24.49 -3.77 5.89
N TYR A 265 25.60 -4.49 5.91
CA TYR A 265 26.85 -4.02 5.32
C TYR A 265 27.27 -4.91 4.16
N PHE A 266 27.88 -4.27 3.16
CA PHE A 266 28.43 -4.90 1.97
C PHE A 266 29.84 -4.36 1.77
N VAL A 267 30.82 -5.24 1.74
CA VAL A 267 32.21 -4.92 1.43
C VAL A 267 32.55 -5.59 0.12
N SER A 268 33.05 -4.81 -0.85
CA SER A 268 33.44 -5.32 -2.15
C SER A 268 34.76 -4.74 -2.63
N THR A 269 35.43 -5.42 -3.54
CA THR A 269 36.61 -4.87 -4.23
C THR A 269 36.19 -3.71 -5.16
N GLY A 270 37.15 -2.93 -5.68
CA GLY A 270 36.85 -1.90 -6.67
C GLY A 270 36.28 -2.43 -7.99
N ALA A 271 36.32 -3.74 -8.22
CA ALA A 271 35.68 -4.42 -9.35
C ALA A 271 34.26 -4.93 -9.02
N GLY A 272 33.79 -4.75 -7.78
CA GLY A 272 32.50 -5.21 -7.30
C GLY A 272 32.46 -6.67 -6.84
N GLU A 273 33.62 -7.32 -6.64
CA GLU A 273 33.68 -8.69 -6.12
C GLU A 273 33.44 -8.69 -4.61
N GLU A 274 32.67 -9.65 -4.11
CA GLU A 274 32.31 -9.75 -2.70
C GLU A 274 33.53 -10.05 -1.82
N VAL A 275 33.77 -9.19 -0.83
CA VAL A 275 34.72 -9.43 0.26
C VAL A 275 33.99 -10.02 1.46
N ASP A 276 32.92 -9.35 1.89
CA ASP A 276 32.06 -9.78 3.00
C ASP A 276 30.69 -9.08 2.98
N ILE A 277 29.66 -9.77 3.45
CA ILE A 277 28.29 -9.23 3.61
C ILE A 277 27.75 -9.70 4.96
N GLY A 278 27.08 -8.83 5.69
CA GLY A 278 26.47 -9.22 6.96
C GLY A 278 25.39 -8.27 7.45
N ILE A 279 24.73 -8.71 8.52
CA ILE A 279 23.70 -7.97 9.24
C ILE A 279 24.20 -7.79 10.67
N LEU A 280 24.10 -6.57 11.19
CA LEU A 280 24.46 -6.21 12.54
C LEU A 280 23.23 -5.69 13.27
N ASP A 281 22.93 -6.25 14.44
CA ASP A 281 21.99 -5.62 15.37
C ASP A 281 22.64 -4.37 15.98
N VAL A 282 21.84 -3.31 16.14
CA VAL A 282 22.27 -2.07 16.80
C VAL A 282 21.85 -2.11 18.26
N ASP A 283 22.83 -2.04 19.16
CA ASP A 283 22.59 -1.89 20.59
C ASP A 283 23.07 -0.51 21.06
N GLN A 284 22.24 0.17 21.85
CA GLN A 284 22.52 1.52 22.38
C GLN A 284 23.05 2.50 21.32
N ASN A 285 22.40 2.55 20.15
CA ASN A 285 22.80 3.40 19.02
C ASN A 285 24.22 3.14 18.49
N ALA A 286 24.72 1.90 18.61
CA ALA A 286 26.02 1.49 18.13
C ALA A 286 26.02 0.11 17.50
N ALA A 287 26.90 -0.08 16.52
CA ALA A 287 27.22 -1.37 15.93
C ALA A 287 28.70 -1.39 15.54
N LYS A 288 29.24 -2.57 15.21
CA LYS A 288 30.64 -2.72 14.81
C LYS A 288 30.79 -3.78 13.74
N ILE A 289 31.29 -3.40 12.57
CA ILE A 289 31.74 -4.37 11.56
C ILE A 289 33.08 -4.91 12.02
N THR A 290 33.24 -6.24 11.98
CA THR A 290 34.51 -6.92 12.30
C THR A 290 34.87 -7.83 11.14
N LEU A 291 35.91 -7.46 10.38
CA LEU A 291 36.45 -8.30 9.31
C LEU A 291 37.71 -8.99 9.83
N SER A 292 37.74 -10.31 9.74
CA SER A 292 38.91 -11.13 10.03
C SER A 292 40.05 -10.88 9.02
N ALA A 293 41.26 -11.27 9.41
CA ALA A 293 42.42 -11.29 8.52
C ALA A 293 42.15 -12.02 7.19
N ALA A 294 41.40 -13.13 7.21
CA ALA A 294 41.07 -13.87 6.00
C ALA A 294 40.11 -13.10 5.08
N GLN A 295 39.17 -12.34 5.64
CA GLN A 295 38.27 -11.49 4.86
C GLN A 295 39.01 -10.29 4.27
N THR A 296 39.81 -9.58 5.07
CA THR A 296 40.58 -8.44 4.55
C THR A 296 41.61 -8.86 3.51
N GLN A 297 42.11 -10.10 3.56
CA GLN A 297 43.00 -10.65 2.53
C GLN A 297 42.33 -10.78 1.14
N LYS A 298 40.99 -10.84 1.06
CA LYS A 298 40.24 -10.88 -0.21
C LYS A 298 40.15 -9.51 -0.90
N MET A 299 40.44 -8.42 -0.18
CA MET A 299 40.41 -7.07 -0.73
C MET A 299 41.52 -6.86 -1.76
N THR A 300 41.32 -5.90 -2.66
CA THR A 300 42.33 -5.47 -3.63
C THR A 300 43.19 -4.35 -3.08
N LEU A 301 44.46 -4.27 -3.50
CA LEU A 301 45.30 -3.11 -3.23
C LEU A 301 44.64 -1.84 -3.80
N GLY A 302 44.61 -0.77 -3.00
CA GLY A 302 43.90 0.45 -3.34
C GLY A 302 42.49 0.50 -2.76
N GLY A 303 41.54 1.09 -3.48
CA GLY A 303 40.17 1.29 -3.01
C GLY A 303 39.31 0.02 -3.04
N ASN A 304 38.58 -0.21 -1.96
CA ASN A 304 37.54 -1.23 -1.81
C ASN A 304 36.28 -0.52 -1.32
N ASP A 305 35.10 -0.95 -1.71
CA ASP A 305 33.86 -0.25 -1.34
C ASP A 305 33.26 -0.82 -0.06
N LEU A 306 32.78 0.08 0.79
CA LEU A 306 31.92 -0.23 1.94
C LEU A 306 30.58 0.47 1.73
N LYS A 307 29.52 -0.31 1.73
CA LYS A 307 28.14 0.19 1.68
C LYS A 307 27.36 -0.30 2.89
N LEU A 308 26.65 0.62 3.52
CA LEU A 308 25.80 0.37 4.68
C LEU A 308 24.36 0.75 4.36
N TYR A 309 23.42 -0.07 4.81
CA TYR A 309 22.00 0.24 4.89
C TYR A 309 21.58 0.15 6.34
N ALA A 310 21.32 1.29 6.97
CA ALA A 310 20.78 1.35 8.31
C ALA A 310 19.25 1.34 8.23
N ILE A 311 18.63 0.32 8.80
CA ILE A 311 17.19 0.09 8.77
C ILE A 311 16.56 0.29 10.14
N SER A 312 15.25 0.48 10.17
CA SER A 312 14.46 0.62 11.38
C SER A 312 13.20 -0.19 11.25
N ASP A 313 12.80 -0.88 12.31
CA ASP A 313 11.54 -1.63 12.34
C ASP A 313 10.32 -0.70 12.34
N SER A 314 10.54 0.60 12.59
CA SER A 314 9.46 1.61 12.63
C SER A 314 9.23 2.31 11.29
N VAL A 315 10.17 2.26 10.34
CA VAL A 315 10.06 2.98 9.06
C VAL A 315 10.71 2.22 7.91
N LEU A 316 10.03 2.17 6.76
CA LEU A 316 10.49 1.45 5.56
C LEU A 316 11.52 2.23 4.71
N ARG A 317 12.14 3.27 5.27
CA ARG A 317 13.16 4.08 4.58
C ARG A 317 14.52 3.93 5.27
N PRO A 318 15.49 3.23 4.65
CA PRO A 318 16.83 3.13 5.21
C PRO A 318 17.63 4.43 5.03
N ASP A 319 18.64 4.60 5.88
CA ASP A 319 19.77 5.49 5.59
C ASP A 319 20.87 4.70 4.87
N ILE A 320 21.48 5.32 3.87
CA ILE A 320 22.45 4.66 3.01
C ILE A 320 23.76 5.43 3.09
N TYR A 321 24.82 4.73 3.48
CA TYR A 321 26.17 5.27 3.50
C TYR A 321 27.07 4.46 2.59
N THR A 322 27.87 5.14 1.77
CA THR A 322 28.86 4.50 0.90
C THR A 322 30.19 5.23 1.04
N THR A 323 31.28 4.49 1.15
CA THR A 323 32.63 5.03 1.16
C THR A 323 33.62 3.98 0.61
N SER A 324 34.90 4.34 0.52
CA SER A 324 35.96 3.43 0.12
C SER A 324 36.97 3.22 1.25
N ILE A 325 37.37 1.96 1.47
CA ILE A 325 38.44 1.52 2.35
C ILE A 325 39.71 1.35 1.51
N PHE A 326 40.79 2.05 1.89
CA PHE A 326 42.07 1.97 1.19
C PHE A 326 42.95 0.88 1.80
N ALA A 327 43.30 -0.15 1.01
CA ALA A 327 44.09 -1.29 1.46
C ALA A 327 45.50 -1.30 0.87
N VAL A 328 46.51 -1.59 1.71
CA VAL A 328 47.93 -1.66 1.34
C VAL A 328 48.55 -3.00 1.73
N ALA A 329 49.64 -3.40 1.07
CA ALA A 329 50.33 -4.67 1.31
C ALA A 329 51.12 -4.67 2.64
N THR A 330 51.67 -3.52 3.03
CA THR A 330 52.42 -3.30 4.27
C THR A 330 52.18 -1.88 4.76
N THR A 331 52.34 -1.62 6.05
CA THR A 331 52.19 -0.28 6.63
C THR A 331 53.20 0.67 6.00
N GLN A 332 52.76 1.59 5.15
CA GLN A 332 53.57 2.71 4.71
C GLN A 332 53.35 3.87 5.68
N ASN A 333 54.42 4.30 6.36
CA ASN A 333 54.47 5.60 7.00
C ASN A 333 54.58 6.63 5.87
N HIS A 334 53.46 7.16 5.41
CA HIS A 334 53.51 8.35 4.57
C HIS A 334 53.95 9.53 5.46
N THR A 335 55.12 10.07 5.19
CA THR A 335 55.51 11.42 5.63
C THR A 335 54.40 12.38 5.24
N GLU A 336 53.83 13.08 6.21
CA GLU A 336 52.91 14.19 5.95
C GLU A 336 53.64 15.24 5.11
N THR A 337 53.29 15.35 3.83
CA THR A 337 53.59 16.58 3.09
C THR A 337 52.60 17.62 3.59
N ILE A 338 53.05 18.50 4.48
CA ILE A 338 52.31 19.70 4.87
C ILE A 338 52.08 20.54 3.60
N ILE A 339 50.88 20.48 3.04
CA ILE A 339 50.42 21.49 2.10
C ILE A 339 49.88 22.63 2.95
N GLN A 340 50.57 23.77 2.94
CA GLN A 340 50.10 25.01 3.54
C GLN A 340 48.71 25.35 3.00
N ASN A 341 47.73 25.41 3.90
CA ASN A 341 46.40 25.94 3.63
C ASN A 341 46.52 27.39 3.14
N SER A 342 46.21 27.62 1.88
CA SER A 342 45.74 28.95 1.45
C SER A 342 44.27 29.05 1.82
N SER A 343 43.98 29.94 2.77
CA SER A 343 42.63 30.32 3.20
C SER A 343 41.71 30.58 2.01
N LYS A 344 40.66 29.78 1.87
CA LYS A 344 39.48 30.14 1.07
C LYS A 344 38.37 30.58 2.01
N THR A 345 38.08 31.86 1.90
CA THR A 345 36.96 32.61 2.44
C THR A 345 35.64 31.85 2.29
N GLU A 346 34.86 31.79 3.37
CA GLU A 346 33.46 31.43 3.34
C GLU A 346 32.71 32.30 2.33
N LYS A 347 32.19 31.68 1.28
CA LYS A 347 31.08 32.24 0.51
C LYS A 347 29.83 31.44 0.88
N THR A 348 28.98 32.09 1.67
CA THR A 348 27.58 31.74 1.83
C THR A 348 26.90 31.93 0.48
N GLU A 349 26.59 30.84 -0.22
CA GLU A 349 25.63 30.86 -1.32
C GLU A 349 24.42 30.01 -0.94
N ASN A 350 23.36 30.74 -0.59
CA ASN A 350 21.98 30.26 -0.65
C ASN A 350 21.66 29.93 -2.11
N LEU A 351 21.45 28.66 -2.44
CA LEU A 351 20.66 28.28 -3.60
C LEU A 351 19.63 27.23 -3.19
N GLY A 352 18.41 27.71 -3.02
CA GLY A 352 17.22 26.88 -3.07
C GLY A 352 16.92 26.44 -4.50
N LEU A 353 16.31 25.25 -4.57
CA LEU A 353 15.47 24.70 -5.64
C LEU A 353 16.14 24.25 -6.96
N VAL A 354 15.53 23.17 -7.47
CA VAL A 354 15.68 22.48 -8.78
C VAL A 354 16.88 21.50 -8.81
N SER A 355 16.71 20.17 -8.88
CA SER A 355 15.96 19.45 -9.92
C SER A 355 15.61 18.00 -9.50
N ILE A 356 14.33 17.68 -9.58
CA ILE A 356 13.79 16.31 -9.70
C ILE A 356 14.14 15.81 -11.10
N THR A 357 15.18 14.99 -11.27
CA THR A 357 15.41 14.21 -12.50
C THR A 357 16.49 13.14 -12.30
N LEU A 358 16.15 12.04 -11.61
CA LEU A 358 16.92 10.77 -11.77
C LEU A 358 16.07 9.49 -11.66
N GLY A 359 14.76 9.60 -11.43
CA GLY A 359 13.83 8.45 -11.43
C GLY A 359 13.27 8.03 -12.80
N ILE A 360 13.47 8.82 -13.86
CA ILE A 360 12.89 8.55 -15.20
C ILE A 360 13.87 7.82 -16.14
N ILE A 361 15.19 7.89 -15.92
CA ILE A 361 16.17 7.25 -16.82
C ILE A 361 16.22 5.72 -16.61
N ILE A 362 15.99 5.23 -15.39
CA ILE A 362 15.98 3.78 -15.11
C ILE A 362 14.71 3.11 -15.67
N ILE A 363 13.56 3.80 -15.68
CA ILE A 363 12.32 3.28 -16.30
C ILE A 363 12.42 3.30 -17.83
N GLY A 364 13.07 4.31 -18.43
CA GLY A 364 13.28 4.37 -19.88
C GLY A 364 14.19 3.27 -20.44
N ILE A 365 15.25 2.90 -19.71
CA ILE A 365 16.19 1.83 -20.13
C ILE A 365 15.53 0.45 -20.02
N ILE A 366 14.68 0.22 -19.00
CA ILE A 366 13.93 -1.04 -18.85
C ILE A 366 12.87 -1.20 -19.96
N VAL A 367 12.22 -0.12 -20.41
CA VAL A 367 11.23 -0.16 -21.50
C VAL A 367 11.90 -0.34 -22.88
N TYR A 368 13.09 0.23 -23.12
CA TYR A 368 13.81 0.07 -24.39
C TYR A 368 14.40 -1.34 -24.57
N VAL A 369 14.95 -1.95 -23.51
CA VAL A 369 15.54 -3.30 -23.55
C VAL A 369 14.47 -4.41 -23.69
N LYS A 370 13.23 -4.15 -23.23
CA LYS A 370 12.11 -5.11 -23.40
C LYS A 370 11.50 -5.09 -24.81
N LYS A 371 11.58 -3.95 -25.51
CA LYS A 371 11.04 -3.78 -26.88
C LYS A 371 12.00 -4.28 -27.98
N SER A 372 13.32 -4.29 -27.76
CA SER A 372 14.29 -4.84 -28.72
C SER A 372 14.33 -6.38 -28.73
N LYS A 373 14.06 -7.03 -27.58
CA LYS A 373 13.97 -8.51 -27.50
C LYS A 373 12.72 -9.09 -28.17
N THR A 374 11.61 -8.34 -28.24
CA THR A 374 10.38 -8.79 -28.93
C THR A 374 10.43 -8.58 -30.44
N HIS A 375 11.32 -7.72 -30.96
CA HIS A 375 11.48 -7.53 -32.40
C HIS A 375 12.40 -8.56 -33.06
N LEU A 376 13.29 -9.22 -32.29
CA LEU A 376 14.22 -10.26 -32.76
C LEU A 376 13.64 -11.69 -32.72
N GLN A 377 12.47 -11.91 -32.10
CA GLN A 377 11.74 -13.20 -32.14
C GLN A 377 10.66 -13.26 -33.24
N LYS A 378 10.57 -12.26 -34.11
CA LYS A 378 9.66 -12.22 -35.27
C LYS A 378 10.38 -12.26 -36.64
N GLN A 379 11.63 -12.68 -36.69
CA GLN A 379 12.39 -12.86 -37.95
C GLN A 379 13.08 -14.22 -38.12
N HIS A 380 12.58 -15.27 -37.48
CA HIS A 380 12.81 -16.64 -37.91
C HIS A 380 11.54 -17.47 -37.81
#